data_AF-A0A6A6WTP0-F1
#
_entry.id   AF-A0A6A6WTP0-F1
#
_cell.length_a   1.000
_cell.length_b   1.000
_cell.length_c   1.000
_cell.angle_alpha   90.00
_cell.angle_beta   90.00
_cell.angle_gamma   90.00
#
_symmetry.space_group_name_H-M   'P 1'
#
loop_
_entity.id
_entity.type
_entity.pdbx_description
1 polymer ?
#
loop_
_entity_poly.entity_id
_entity_poly.type
_entity_poly.pdbx_seq_one_letter_code
_entity_poly.pdbx_strand_id
1 'polypeptide(L)'
;MLAPRKRPLPLLAALTFTLVIFFYHHHVDRIYLQWSSTSELLPHKLPANNTLGFGAVVVVSAPESPRLHSLLQAAAVTDLALTIPSQPEWTEGDVRRFRNGQDKDVQKGSILAWMGHHNALQWFLDSGLETALILEDDVDWDIRLRSIQIPLAASAARTMLPPAKRSSRFRKTDAKHIQYWGDPKSWDLLYLGHCGDYFNEVTYEGLVPAEKPFNLTDLPHVVYADPSLPNRDELHPFTQSLFEALRMPAHSRAFHRSKFPLCSFGYAVTRPAAERLLSDLAPPKLSPKGAKAFDVALLHACSKGSKTPSPTPQENPKPHPDPKLRHKYASPGLRCWTVNSELFHHMPGASQIAQIGQVMGEKVGIPPVDLAGQTQVANRNQTPNIGCGFWNGEFSFDDDDVVRLEYLQELGRAGKCWEETEA
;
A
#
# COMPACT_ATOMS: atom_id res chain seq x y z
N MET A 1 -29.53 9.68 69.79
CA MET A 1 -29.62 9.01 68.48
C MET A 1 -28.85 9.84 67.46
N LEU A 2 -27.71 9.36 66.98
CA LEU A 2 -27.01 9.95 65.83
C LEU A 2 -26.83 8.84 64.80
N ALA A 3 -27.61 8.90 63.71
CA ALA A 3 -27.55 7.94 62.63
C ALA A 3 -26.18 8.01 61.93
N PRO A 4 -25.52 6.88 61.64
CA PRO A 4 -24.25 6.91 60.93
C PRO A 4 -24.51 7.29 59.46
N ARG A 5 -24.04 8.48 59.07
CA ARG A 5 -23.97 8.93 57.67
C ARG A 5 -23.13 7.91 56.87
N LYS A 6 -23.79 7.09 56.05
CA LYS A 6 -23.12 6.21 55.08
C LYS A 6 -22.31 7.09 54.12
N ARG A 7 -20.99 7.00 54.17
CA ARG A 7 -20.08 7.76 53.29
C ARG A 7 -20.21 7.19 51.87
N PRO A 8 -20.42 8.01 50.82
CA PRO A 8 -20.59 7.55 49.43
C PRO A 8 -19.28 7.11 48.75
N LEU A 9 -18.21 6.94 49.53
CA LEU A 9 -16.87 6.58 49.07
C LEU A 9 -16.82 5.36 48.13
N PRO A 10 -17.51 4.23 48.40
CA PRO A 10 -17.44 3.07 47.51
C PRO A 10 -18.13 3.33 46.16
N LEU A 11 -19.14 4.20 46.14
CA LEU A 11 -19.90 4.55 44.93
C LEU A 11 -19.09 5.49 44.04
N LEU A 12 -18.39 6.45 44.64
CA LEU A 12 -17.42 7.31 43.94
C LEU A 12 -16.24 6.51 43.37
N ALA A 13 -15.71 5.53 44.13
CA ALA A 13 -14.63 4.66 43.66
C ALA A 13 -15.06 3.75 42.49
N ALA A 14 -16.28 3.22 42.52
CA ALA A 14 -16.82 2.44 41.40
C ALA A 14 -17.03 3.31 40.15
N LEU A 15 -17.51 4.55 40.33
CA LEU A 15 -17.73 5.49 39.22
C LEU A 15 -16.41 5.97 38.59
N THR A 16 -15.37 6.22 39.40
CA THR A 16 -14.04 6.55 38.87
C THR A 16 -13.41 5.35 38.17
N PHE A 17 -13.55 4.13 38.71
CA PHE A 17 -13.02 2.93 38.06
C PHE A 17 -13.70 2.64 36.72
N THR A 18 -15.03 2.80 36.64
CA THR A 18 -15.78 2.67 35.37
C THR A 18 -15.45 3.77 34.38
N LEU A 19 -15.27 5.02 34.81
CA LEU A 19 -14.80 6.10 33.95
C LEU A 19 -13.38 5.83 33.45
N VAL A 20 -12.47 5.34 34.28
CA VAL A 20 -11.11 4.97 33.87
C VAL A 20 -11.12 3.82 32.87
N ILE A 21 -11.93 2.78 33.09
CA ILE A 21 -12.09 1.67 32.13
C ILE A 21 -12.67 2.17 30.82
N PHE A 22 -13.71 3.01 30.87
CA PHE A 22 -14.33 3.59 29.68
C PHE A 22 -13.32 4.46 28.92
N PHE A 23 -12.60 5.33 29.61
CA PHE A 23 -11.58 6.20 29.02
C PHE A 23 -10.41 5.39 28.46
N TYR A 24 -9.98 4.33 29.16
CA TYR A 24 -8.97 3.40 28.68
C TYR A 24 -9.44 2.72 27.41
N HIS A 25 -10.61 2.06 27.39
CA HIS A 25 -11.16 1.41 26.20
C HIS A 25 -11.37 2.35 25.01
N HIS A 26 -11.75 3.60 25.26
CA HIS A 26 -12.01 4.57 24.21
C HIS A 26 -10.74 5.24 23.65
N HIS A 27 -9.62 5.17 24.39
CA HIS A 27 -8.37 5.82 24.06
C HIS A 27 -7.15 4.89 24.05
N VAL A 28 -7.34 3.57 24.04
CA VAL A 28 -6.26 2.56 24.03
C VAL A 28 -5.24 2.89 22.94
N ASP A 29 -5.72 3.15 21.72
CA ASP A 29 -4.87 3.46 20.58
C ASP A 29 -4.03 4.74 20.81
N ARG A 30 -4.62 5.77 21.41
CA ARG A 30 -3.95 7.05 21.68
C ARG A 30 -2.93 6.94 22.81
N ILE A 31 -3.26 6.21 23.89
CA ILE A 31 -2.36 5.99 25.03
C ILE A 31 -1.20 5.06 24.62
N TYR A 32 -1.47 4.05 23.79
CA TYR A 32 -0.45 3.15 23.25
C TYR A 32 0.53 3.90 22.33
N LEU A 33 0.05 4.77 21.44
CA LEU A 33 0.89 5.66 20.63
C LEU A 33 1.74 6.61 21.51
N GLN A 34 1.15 7.19 22.55
CA GLN A 34 1.85 8.14 23.42
C GLN A 34 2.93 7.47 24.30
N TRP A 35 2.74 6.20 24.69
CA TRP A 35 3.70 5.47 25.54
C TRP A 35 4.74 4.64 24.76
N SER A 36 4.54 4.42 23.45
CA SER A 36 5.50 3.72 22.58
C SER A 36 6.55 4.65 21.96
N SER A 37 6.35 5.97 22.02
CA SER A 37 7.21 7.02 21.45
C SER A 37 8.65 7.12 22.00
N THR A 38 9.05 6.30 22.97
CA THR A 38 10.33 6.43 23.69
C THR A 38 11.36 5.33 23.41
N SER A 39 11.31 4.64 22.27
CA SER A 39 12.39 3.70 21.91
C SER A 39 12.60 3.53 20.41
N GLU A 40 12.96 4.60 19.70
CA GLU A 40 13.53 4.46 18.36
C GLU A 40 15.02 4.03 18.47
N LEU A 41 15.30 2.77 18.12
CA LEU A 41 16.68 2.27 17.92
C LEU A 41 17.15 2.47 16.47
N LEU A 42 16.28 2.93 15.57
CA LEU A 42 16.58 3.17 14.16
C LEU A 42 16.66 4.68 13.89
N PRO A 43 17.68 5.16 13.16
CA PRO A 43 17.71 6.55 12.70
C PRO A 43 16.45 6.88 11.90
N HIS A 44 15.88 8.07 12.11
CA HIS A 44 14.71 8.58 11.36
C HIS A 44 14.86 8.52 9.83
N LYS A 45 16.10 8.44 9.32
CA LYS A 45 16.43 8.44 7.89
C LYS A 45 17.42 7.32 7.51
N LEU A 46 17.24 6.10 8.04
CA LEU A 46 18.02 4.97 7.56
C LEU A 46 17.66 4.71 6.08
N PRO A 47 18.61 4.79 5.12
CA PRO A 47 18.33 4.49 3.72
C PRO A 47 17.79 3.06 3.55
N ALA A 48 16.92 2.87 2.58
CA ALA A 48 16.35 1.56 2.31
C ALA A 48 17.40 0.63 1.65
N ASN A 49 17.38 -0.66 2.00
CA ASN A 49 18.15 -1.66 1.27
C ASN A 49 17.55 -1.89 -0.14
N ASN A 50 18.16 -2.77 -0.93
CA ASN A 50 17.70 -3.10 -2.28
C ASN A 50 16.34 -3.83 -2.34
N THR A 51 15.79 -4.26 -1.20
CA THR A 51 14.42 -4.81 -1.09
C THR A 51 13.46 -3.87 -0.36
N LEU A 52 13.84 -2.60 -0.18
CA LEU A 52 13.03 -1.55 0.45
C LEU A 52 12.58 -1.86 1.89
N GLY A 53 13.29 -2.74 2.60
CA GLY A 53 12.95 -3.20 3.95
C GLY A 53 11.98 -4.38 3.99
N PHE A 54 11.65 -4.99 2.85
CA PHE A 54 10.85 -6.21 2.74
C PHE A 54 11.71 -7.44 2.51
N GLY A 55 11.13 -8.64 2.63
CA GLY A 55 11.81 -9.90 2.31
C GLY A 55 12.17 -10.01 0.82
N ALA A 56 11.29 -9.52 -0.06
CA ALA A 56 11.53 -9.41 -1.50
C ALA A 56 10.66 -8.30 -2.12
N VAL A 57 11.08 -7.82 -3.29
CA VAL A 57 10.24 -7.04 -4.21
C VAL A 57 9.89 -7.95 -5.37
N VAL A 58 8.60 -8.28 -5.53
CA VAL A 58 8.07 -9.26 -6.47
C VAL A 58 7.29 -8.53 -7.56
N VAL A 59 7.59 -8.78 -8.82
CA VAL A 59 6.91 -8.13 -9.95
C VAL A 59 5.96 -9.13 -10.61
N VAL A 60 4.73 -8.69 -10.84
CA VAL A 60 3.75 -9.37 -11.69
C VAL A 60 3.97 -8.91 -13.12
N SER A 61 4.64 -9.72 -13.93
CA SER A 61 4.91 -9.44 -15.34
C SER A 61 4.76 -10.70 -16.19
N ALA A 62 4.27 -10.53 -17.42
CA ALA A 62 4.27 -11.61 -18.41
C ALA A 62 5.71 -11.86 -18.94
N PRO A 63 6.08 -13.08 -19.34
CA PRO A 63 7.45 -13.41 -19.75
C PRO A 63 8.03 -12.54 -20.88
N GLU A 64 7.19 -12.05 -21.78
CA GLU A 64 7.57 -11.22 -22.94
C GLU A 64 7.00 -9.80 -22.85
N SER A 65 6.75 -9.29 -21.63
CA SER A 65 6.22 -7.94 -21.46
C SER A 65 7.19 -6.90 -22.04
N PRO A 66 6.75 -6.03 -22.95
CA PRO A 66 7.60 -4.97 -23.52
C PRO A 66 8.01 -3.92 -22.46
N ARG A 67 7.36 -3.93 -21.30
CA ARG A 67 7.60 -3.00 -20.18
C ARG A 67 8.73 -3.44 -19.26
N LEU A 68 9.14 -4.70 -19.39
CA LEU A 68 10.12 -5.31 -18.50
C LEU A 68 11.50 -4.65 -18.62
N HIS A 69 11.91 -4.27 -19.83
CA HIS A 69 13.22 -3.66 -20.06
C HIS A 69 13.35 -2.32 -19.31
N SER A 70 12.39 -1.41 -19.47
CA SER A 70 12.40 -0.11 -18.78
C SER A 70 12.31 -0.27 -17.26
N LEU A 71 11.51 -1.22 -16.78
CA LEU A 71 11.43 -1.54 -15.35
C LEU A 71 12.78 -2.00 -14.78
N LEU A 72 13.49 -2.87 -15.51
CA LEU A 72 14.81 -3.36 -15.10
C LEU A 72 15.87 -2.25 -15.13
N GLN A 73 15.81 -1.33 -16.09
CA GLN A 73 16.67 -0.14 -16.11
C GLN A 73 16.42 0.76 -14.89
N ALA A 74 15.17 1.06 -14.57
CA ALA A 74 14.81 1.83 -13.37
C ALA A 74 15.30 1.15 -12.09
N ALA A 75 15.17 -0.18 -12.01
CA ALA A 75 15.68 -0.97 -10.90
C ALA A 75 17.20 -0.96 -10.82
N ALA A 76 17.91 -1.01 -11.94
CA ALA A 76 19.37 -0.93 -11.98
C ALA A 76 19.87 0.44 -11.49
N VAL A 77 19.24 1.53 -11.94
CA VAL A 77 19.57 2.89 -11.50
C VAL A 77 19.30 3.09 -10.00
N THR A 78 18.22 2.52 -9.49
CA THR A 78 17.88 2.63 -8.06
C THR A 78 18.47 1.51 -7.20
N ASP A 79 19.24 0.58 -7.79
CA ASP A 79 19.81 -0.59 -7.12
C ASP A 79 18.74 -1.36 -6.31
N LEU A 80 17.65 -1.70 -6.99
CA LEU A 80 16.55 -2.54 -6.49
C LEU A 80 16.72 -3.98 -6.96
N ALA A 81 16.54 -4.91 -6.02
CA ALA A 81 16.53 -6.34 -6.29
C ALA A 81 15.10 -6.80 -6.57
N LEU A 82 14.75 -6.86 -7.86
CA LEU A 82 13.46 -7.35 -8.32
C LEU A 82 13.47 -8.88 -8.48
N THR A 83 12.41 -9.52 -8.03
CA THR A 83 12.11 -10.94 -8.29
C THR A 83 10.91 -11.04 -9.21
N ILE A 84 11.03 -11.77 -10.31
CA ILE A 84 9.98 -11.82 -11.34
C ILE A 84 9.60 -13.28 -11.54
N PRO A 85 8.61 -13.79 -10.78
CA PRO A 85 8.17 -15.18 -10.91
C PRO A 85 7.60 -15.44 -12.31
N SER A 86 8.00 -16.56 -12.92
CA SER A 86 7.44 -16.99 -14.20
C SER A 86 5.93 -17.12 -14.10
N GLN A 87 5.21 -16.41 -14.96
CA GLN A 87 3.77 -16.57 -15.11
C GLN A 87 3.47 -17.81 -15.97
N PRO A 88 2.53 -18.66 -15.57
CA PRO A 88 2.12 -19.78 -16.40
C PRO A 88 1.31 -19.29 -17.61
N GLU A 89 1.28 -20.09 -18.65
CA GLU A 89 0.37 -19.87 -19.77
C GLU A 89 -1.07 -20.22 -19.33
N TRP A 90 -1.89 -19.20 -19.12
CA TRP A 90 -3.28 -19.38 -18.71
C TRP A 90 -4.15 -19.79 -19.90
N THR A 91 -4.76 -20.97 -19.82
CA THR A 91 -5.62 -21.49 -20.88
C THR A 91 -7.03 -20.90 -20.82
N GLU A 92 -7.78 -21.02 -21.91
CA GLU A 92 -9.23 -20.74 -21.90
C GLU A 92 -9.99 -21.59 -20.87
N GLY A 93 -9.47 -22.79 -20.54
CA GLY A 93 -10.00 -23.63 -19.48
C GLY A 93 -9.85 -23.00 -18.10
N ASP A 94 -8.71 -22.36 -17.83
CA ASP A 94 -8.45 -21.62 -16.59
C ASP A 94 -9.40 -20.44 -16.45
N VAL A 95 -9.54 -19.64 -17.52
CA VAL A 95 -10.45 -18.49 -17.53
C VAL A 95 -11.89 -18.94 -17.28
N ARG A 96 -12.36 -20.01 -17.92
CA ARG A 96 -13.71 -20.56 -17.67
C ARG A 96 -13.89 -21.07 -16.24
N ARG A 97 -12.89 -21.75 -15.67
CA ARG A 97 -12.92 -22.18 -14.26
C ARG A 97 -13.01 -20.97 -13.33
N PHE A 98 -12.22 -19.94 -13.59
CA PHE A 98 -12.25 -18.70 -12.82
C PHE A 98 -13.62 -18.02 -12.90
N ARG A 99 -14.22 -17.95 -14.10
CA ARG A 99 -15.58 -17.40 -14.27
C ARG A 99 -16.62 -18.13 -13.43
N ASN A 100 -16.45 -19.43 -13.18
CA ASN A 100 -17.30 -20.19 -12.27
C ASN A 100 -18.80 -20.02 -12.59
N GLY A 101 -19.14 -20.06 -13.88
CA GLY A 101 -20.51 -19.84 -14.39
C GLY A 101 -21.02 -18.40 -14.27
N GLN A 102 -20.17 -17.44 -13.88
CA GLN A 102 -20.45 -16.00 -13.85
C GLN A 102 -19.87 -15.35 -15.12
N ASP A 103 -20.52 -15.57 -16.26
CA ASP A 103 -19.99 -15.15 -17.57
C ASP A 103 -20.31 -13.70 -17.96
N LYS A 104 -21.08 -12.96 -17.15
CA LYS A 104 -21.50 -11.59 -17.45
C LYS A 104 -20.56 -10.57 -16.83
N ASP A 105 -20.08 -9.63 -17.65
CA ASP A 105 -19.49 -8.35 -17.25
C ASP A 105 -18.09 -8.35 -16.59
N VAL A 106 -17.26 -9.38 -16.83
CA VAL A 106 -15.84 -9.36 -16.41
C VAL A 106 -14.93 -9.60 -17.61
N GLN A 107 -14.03 -8.65 -17.86
CA GLN A 107 -13.07 -8.69 -18.94
C GLN A 107 -12.05 -9.82 -18.73
N LYS A 108 -11.66 -10.49 -19.82
CA LYS A 108 -10.64 -11.56 -19.75
C LYS A 108 -9.33 -11.04 -19.16
N GLY A 109 -8.92 -9.83 -19.53
CA GLY A 109 -7.71 -9.19 -18.98
C GLY A 109 -7.73 -9.07 -17.45
N SER A 110 -8.86 -8.69 -16.84
CA SER A 110 -8.99 -8.58 -15.39
C SER A 110 -8.83 -9.94 -14.69
N ILE A 111 -9.32 -11.02 -15.32
CA ILE A 111 -9.14 -12.39 -14.82
C ILE A 111 -7.67 -12.79 -14.88
N LEU A 112 -6.98 -12.51 -16.00
CA LEU A 112 -5.57 -12.82 -16.17
C LEU A 112 -4.69 -12.04 -15.18
N ALA A 113 -4.97 -10.76 -14.96
CA ALA A 113 -4.29 -9.95 -13.95
C ALA A 113 -4.47 -10.55 -12.54
N TRP A 114 -5.70 -10.94 -12.18
CA TRP A 114 -5.98 -11.60 -10.90
C TRP A 114 -5.18 -12.90 -10.72
N MET A 115 -5.19 -13.76 -11.74
CA MET A 115 -4.40 -15.00 -11.70
C MET A 115 -2.89 -14.73 -11.63
N GLY A 116 -2.42 -13.65 -12.26
CA GLY A 116 -1.03 -13.22 -12.20
C GLY A 116 -0.59 -12.80 -10.79
N HIS A 117 -1.40 -12.01 -10.09
CA HIS A 117 -1.16 -11.69 -8.68
C HIS A 117 -1.25 -12.93 -7.78
N HIS A 118 -2.18 -13.86 -8.05
CA HIS A 118 -2.25 -15.14 -7.33
C HIS A 118 -0.96 -15.95 -7.46
N ASN A 119 -0.41 -16.05 -8.67
CA ASN A 119 0.86 -16.74 -8.91
C ASN A 119 2.02 -16.07 -8.14
N ALA A 120 2.10 -14.73 -8.13
CA ALA A 120 3.12 -14.01 -7.38
C ALA A 120 2.97 -14.18 -5.85
N LEU A 121 1.74 -14.15 -5.33
CA LEU A 121 1.46 -14.43 -3.92
C LEU A 121 1.80 -15.87 -3.53
N GLN A 122 1.50 -16.84 -4.41
CA GLN A 122 1.86 -18.24 -4.20
C GLN A 122 3.39 -18.41 -4.15
N TRP A 123 4.12 -17.82 -5.10
CA TRP A 123 5.58 -17.79 -5.06
C TRP A 123 6.10 -17.19 -3.75
N PHE A 124 5.51 -16.08 -3.29
CA PHE A 124 5.88 -15.47 -2.01
C PHE A 124 5.65 -16.43 -0.84
N LEU A 125 4.54 -17.15 -0.79
CA LEU A 125 4.33 -18.17 0.24
C LEU A 125 5.36 -19.29 0.14
N ASP A 126 5.69 -19.77 -1.04
CA ASP A 126 6.66 -20.87 -1.22
C ASP A 126 8.11 -20.46 -0.85
N SER A 127 8.44 -19.17 -0.93
CA SER A 127 9.76 -18.63 -0.61
C SER A 127 10.17 -18.72 0.87
N GLY A 128 9.23 -18.91 1.79
CA GLY A 128 9.48 -18.84 3.24
C GLY A 128 9.74 -17.43 3.80
N LEU A 129 9.67 -16.36 3.00
CA LEU A 129 9.83 -14.97 3.42
C LEU A 129 8.63 -14.44 4.25
N GLU A 130 8.85 -13.48 5.16
CA GLU A 130 7.77 -12.96 6.03
C GLU A 130 6.96 -11.81 5.42
N THR A 131 7.58 -11.02 4.56
CA THR A 131 6.95 -9.89 3.86
C THR A 131 7.46 -9.80 2.43
N ALA A 132 6.61 -9.32 1.53
CA ALA A 132 6.98 -8.98 0.16
C ALA A 132 6.28 -7.69 -0.27
N LEU A 133 6.94 -6.90 -1.10
CA LEU A 133 6.31 -5.83 -1.90
C LEU A 133 5.96 -6.41 -3.26
N ILE A 134 4.69 -6.43 -3.62
CA ILE A 134 4.21 -6.84 -4.94
C ILE A 134 4.05 -5.59 -5.80
N LEU A 135 4.63 -5.58 -7.01
CA LEU A 135 4.55 -4.51 -8.00
C LEU A 135 3.95 -5.02 -9.31
N GLU A 136 3.21 -4.17 -10.02
CA GLU A 136 2.88 -4.38 -11.44
C GLU A 136 4.08 -3.96 -12.32
N ASP A 137 4.11 -4.41 -13.58
CA ASP A 137 5.27 -4.19 -14.48
C ASP A 137 5.25 -2.86 -15.23
N ASP A 138 4.17 -2.08 -15.08
CA ASP A 138 4.04 -0.71 -15.58
C ASP A 138 4.23 0.32 -14.50
N VAL A 139 4.85 0.04 -13.35
CA VAL A 139 5.08 1.09 -12.35
C VAL A 139 6.33 1.92 -12.61
N ASP A 140 6.24 3.20 -12.25
CA ASP A 140 7.32 4.16 -12.12
C ASP A 140 7.50 4.57 -10.66
N TRP A 141 8.68 5.10 -10.33
CA TRP A 141 9.00 5.65 -9.01
C TRP A 141 10.08 6.71 -9.12
N ASP A 142 10.26 7.49 -8.05
CA ASP A 142 11.27 8.54 -8.02
C ASP A 142 12.69 7.95 -7.87
N ILE A 143 13.69 8.47 -8.58
CA ILE A 143 15.10 8.02 -8.43
C ILE A 143 15.60 8.08 -6.97
N ARG A 144 15.00 8.94 -6.15
CA ARG A 144 15.29 9.14 -4.72
C ARG A 144 14.51 8.17 -3.82
N LEU A 145 13.86 7.14 -4.37
CA LEU A 145 13.00 6.20 -3.65
C LEU A 145 13.68 5.61 -2.41
N ARG A 146 14.92 5.11 -2.55
CA ARG A 146 15.66 4.46 -1.45
C ARG A 146 16.27 5.42 -0.45
N SER A 147 16.67 6.61 -0.89
CA SER A 147 17.41 7.59 -0.09
C SER A 147 16.48 8.54 0.67
N ILE A 148 15.29 8.82 0.13
CA ILE A 148 14.34 9.79 0.70
C ILE A 148 12.97 9.16 0.98
N GLN A 149 12.27 8.71 -0.06
CA GLN A 149 10.82 8.42 0.05
C GLN A 149 10.53 7.25 1.00
N ILE A 150 11.18 6.11 0.78
CA ILE A 150 10.98 4.90 1.59
C ILE A 150 11.42 5.10 3.04
N PRO A 151 12.59 5.71 3.34
CA PRO A 151 12.96 6.07 4.71
C PRO A 151 11.92 6.92 5.44
N LEU A 152 11.37 7.95 4.79
CA LEU A 152 10.35 8.83 5.37
C LEU A 152 9.03 8.08 5.61
N ALA A 153 8.54 7.36 4.60
CA ALA A 153 7.31 6.58 4.70
C ALA A 153 7.42 5.49 5.77
N ALA A 154 8.55 4.79 5.85
CA ALA A 154 8.81 3.78 6.87
C ALA A 154 8.92 4.39 8.27
N SER A 155 9.47 5.60 8.41
CA SER A 155 9.46 6.32 9.69
C SER A 155 8.03 6.65 10.13
N ALA A 156 7.19 7.16 9.22
CA ALA A 156 5.78 7.41 9.51
C ALA A 156 5.02 6.12 9.85
N ALA A 157 5.32 5.02 9.17
CA ALA A 157 4.77 3.71 9.47
C ALA A 157 5.15 3.24 10.88
N ARG A 158 6.42 3.37 11.29
CA ARG A 158 6.86 2.99 12.65
C ARG A 158 6.20 3.83 13.76
N THR A 159 5.83 5.09 13.49
CA THR A 159 5.04 5.89 14.45
C THR A 159 3.66 5.28 14.69
N MET A 160 3.00 4.78 13.65
CA MET A 160 1.66 4.18 13.75
C MET A 160 1.67 2.70 14.11
N LEU A 161 2.75 1.99 13.75
CA LEU A 161 2.93 0.55 13.83
C LEU A 161 4.23 0.26 14.58
N PRO A 162 4.32 0.66 15.87
CA PRO A 162 5.58 0.64 16.60
C PRO A 162 6.20 -0.76 16.60
N PRO A 163 7.53 -0.87 16.42
CA PRO A 163 8.22 -2.14 16.51
C PRO A 163 7.90 -2.89 17.80
N ALA A 164 7.84 -4.22 17.72
CA ALA A 164 7.57 -5.07 18.86
C ALA A 164 8.65 -4.87 19.94
N LYS A 165 8.23 -4.54 21.17
CA LYS A 165 9.15 -4.40 22.31
C LYS A 165 9.84 -5.74 22.57
N ARG A 166 11.16 -5.80 22.36
CA ARG A 166 11.97 -6.97 22.75
C ARG A 166 12.11 -6.98 24.27
N SER A 167 11.48 -7.95 24.94
CA SER A 167 11.53 -8.12 26.40
C SER A 167 12.91 -8.53 26.95
N SER A 168 13.92 -8.72 26.10
CA SER A 168 15.24 -9.21 26.49
C SER A 168 16.31 -8.13 26.30
N ARG A 169 16.76 -7.53 27.41
CA ARG A 169 17.96 -6.67 27.50
C ARG A 169 19.27 -7.39 27.12
N PHE A 170 19.25 -8.71 26.92
CA PHE A 170 20.45 -9.54 26.74
C PHE A 170 20.53 -10.29 25.39
N ARG A 171 19.64 -10.04 24.42
CA ARG A 171 19.80 -10.59 23.06
C ARG A 171 20.50 -9.55 22.20
N LYS A 172 21.78 -9.81 21.87
CA LYS A 172 22.46 -9.11 20.78
C LYS A 172 21.55 -9.09 19.56
N THR A 173 21.41 -7.92 18.97
CA THR A 173 20.60 -7.68 17.77
C THR A 173 21.04 -8.61 16.66
N ASP A 174 20.26 -9.64 16.35
CA ASP A 174 20.30 -10.22 15.01
C ASP A 174 19.90 -9.11 14.04
N ALA A 175 20.87 -8.61 13.26
CA ALA A 175 20.63 -7.66 12.17
C ALA A 175 19.63 -8.21 11.12
N LYS A 176 19.29 -9.50 11.20
CA LYS A 176 18.33 -10.21 10.34
C LYS A 176 16.86 -9.84 10.53
N HIS A 177 16.49 -9.10 11.59
CA HIS A 177 15.08 -8.79 11.88
C HIS A 177 14.85 -7.30 12.17
N ILE A 178 15.32 -6.43 11.28
CA ILE A 178 14.97 -5.01 11.31
C ILE A 178 13.49 -4.89 10.92
N GLN A 179 12.66 -4.39 11.84
CA GLN A 179 11.25 -4.08 11.60
C GLN A 179 11.14 -2.72 10.89
N TYR A 180 11.63 -2.66 9.64
CA TYR A 180 11.82 -1.41 8.90
C TYR A 180 10.51 -0.64 8.73
N TRP A 181 9.45 -1.34 8.34
CA TRP A 181 8.08 -0.81 8.20
C TRP A 181 7.22 -0.94 9.47
N GLY A 182 7.84 -1.08 10.64
CA GLY A 182 7.14 -1.35 11.89
C GLY A 182 6.87 -2.84 12.12
N ASP A 183 6.13 -3.17 13.17
CA ASP A 183 5.86 -4.56 13.54
C ASP A 183 4.95 -5.27 12.51
N PRO A 184 5.41 -6.32 11.80
CA PRO A 184 4.60 -7.06 10.84
C PRO A 184 3.35 -7.73 11.46
N LYS A 185 3.27 -7.86 12.78
CA LYS A 185 2.04 -8.33 13.45
C LYS A 185 0.98 -7.23 13.56
N SER A 186 1.34 -5.98 13.32
CA SER A 186 0.46 -4.81 13.46
C SER A 186 -0.18 -4.37 12.15
N TRP A 187 0.24 -4.90 11.00
CA TRP A 187 -0.35 -4.61 9.70
C TRP A 187 -0.47 -5.89 8.86
N ASP A 188 -1.37 -5.88 7.90
CA ASP A 188 -1.55 -7.02 6.99
C ASP A 188 -1.13 -6.66 5.55
N LEU A 189 -1.42 -5.43 5.13
CA LEU A 189 -1.08 -4.91 3.81
C LEU A 189 -0.71 -3.42 3.89
N LEU A 190 0.34 -2.99 3.18
CA LEU A 190 0.70 -1.59 2.99
C LEU A 190 0.50 -1.22 1.52
N TYR A 191 -0.37 -0.27 1.24
CA TYR A 191 -0.57 0.31 -0.08
C TYR A 191 0.49 1.39 -0.32
N LEU A 192 1.46 1.08 -1.17
CA LEU A 192 2.57 1.96 -1.55
C LEU A 192 2.47 2.45 -3.00
N GLY A 193 1.64 1.80 -3.81
CA GLY A 193 1.33 2.13 -5.18
C GLY A 193 -0.15 1.89 -5.47
N HIS A 194 -0.87 2.95 -5.82
CA HIS A 194 -2.31 2.95 -6.02
C HIS A 194 -2.73 4.15 -6.87
N CYS A 195 -3.92 4.10 -7.47
CA CYS A 195 -4.49 5.27 -8.15
C CYS A 195 -5.20 6.24 -7.19
N GLY A 196 -5.40 5.82 -5.94
CA GLY A 196 -5.85 6.66 -4.84
C GLY A 196 -6.46 5.83 -3.70
N ASP A 197 -6.28 6.29 -2.48
CA ASP A 197 -7.07 5.85 -1.32
C ASP A 197 -7.94 7.00 -0.87
N TYR A 198 -9.18 6.98 -1.34
CA TYR A 198 -10.11 8.07 -1.21
C TYR A 198 -10.98 7.91 0.03
N PHE A 199 -11.55 9.03 0.47
CA PHE A 199 -12.47 9.02 1.60
C PHE A 199 -13.94 9.03 1.19
N ASN A 200 -14.18 9.24 -0.11
CA ASN A 200 -15.47 9.15 -0.77
C ASN A 200 -15.39 8.12 -1.90
N GLU A 201 -16.55 7.65 -2.36
CA GLU A 201 -16.64 6.83 -3.56
C GLU A 201 -16.13 7.60 -4.78
N VAL A 202 -15.44 6.90 -5.69
CA VAL A 202 -15.03 7.43 -6.99
C VAL A 202 -15.82 6.70 -8.07
N THR A 203 -16.54 7.44 -8.91
CA THR A 203 -17.27 6.91 -10.06
C THR A 203 -16.60 7.35 -11.37
N TYR A 204 -17.21 7.02 -12.50
CA TYR A 204 -16.73 7.47 -13.81
C TYR A 204 -16.76 9.00 -13.96
N GLU A 205 -17.63 9.67 -13.21
CA GLU A 205 -17.80 11.12 -13.17
C GLU A 205 -16.84 11.80 -12.18
N GLY A 206 -16.03 11.03 -11.44
CA GLY A 206 -15.04 11.53 -10.48
C GLY A 206 -15.39 11.22 -9.02
N LEU A 207 -14.84 12.01 -8.09
CA LEU A 207 -15.12 11.90 -6.66
C LEU A 207 -16.58 12.25 -6.38
N VAL A 208 -17.34 11.30 -5.82
CA VAL A 208 -18.72 11.55 -5.37
C VAL A 208 -18.66 12.41 -4.10
N PRO A 209 -19.32 13.58 -4.05
CA PRO A 209 -19.36 14.39 -2.84
C PRO A 209 -20.06 13.63 -1.71
N ALA A 210 -19.37 13.42 -0.58
CA ALA A 210 -20.00 12.88 0.62
C ALA A 210 -20.81 13.98 1.35
N GLU A 211 -21.94 13.59 1.96
CA GLU A 211 -22.78 14.48 2.77
C GLU A 211 -22.01 15.12 3.95
N LYS A 212 -20.99 14.43 4.44
CA LYS A 212 -20.06 14.95 5.44
C LYS A 212 -18.65 15.00 4.85
N PRO A 213 -17.96 16.16 4.91
CA PRO A 213 -16.58 16.24 4.50
C PRO A 213 -15.75 15.34 5.42
N PHE A 214 -14.93 14.49 4.82
CA PHE A 214 -14.01 13.64 5.56
C PHE A 214 -12.85 14.47 6.11
N ASN A 215 -12.42 14.18 7.34
CA ASN A 215 -11.22 14.77 7.93
C ASN A 215 -10.21 13.67 8.28
N LEU A 216 -8.93 13.88 7.95
CA LEU A 216 -7.85 12.96 8.30
C LEU A 216 -7.81 12.66 9.81
N THR A 217 -8.23 13.61 10.65
CA THR A 217 -8.37 13.42 12.11
C THR A 217 -9.35 12.33 12.53
N ASP A 218 -10.24 11.90 11.65
CA ASP A 218 -11.24 10.87 11.93
C ASP A 218 -10.66 9.44 11.88
N LEU A 219 -9.39 9.29 11.50
CA LEU A 219 -8.70 8.00 11.47
C LEU A 219 -7.24 8.08 11.92
N PRO A 220 -6.64 6.94 12.30
CA PRO A 220 -5.22 6.88 12.64
C PRO A 220 -4.33 7.25 11.44
N HIS A 221 -3.48 8.27 11.61
CA HIS A 221 -2.60 8.77 10.56
C HIS A 221 -1.36 9.50 11.11
N VAL A 222 -0.37 9.71 10.22
CA VAL A 222 0.76 10.62 10.37
C VAL A 222 0.93 11.39 9.07
N VAL A 223 1.03 12.71 9.15
CA VAL A 223 1.48 13.56 8.04
C VAL A 223 2.96 13.85 8.21
N TYR A 224 3.73 13.74 7.13
CA TYR A 224 5.16 13.99 7.13
C TYR A 224 5.59 14.74 5.87
N ALA A 225 6.60 15.59 6.00
CA ALA A 225 7.18 16.31 4.88
C ALA A 225 8.01 15.35 4.01
N ASP A 226 7.82 15.45 2.70
CA ASP A 226 8.59 14.76 1.68
C ASP A 226 8.94 15.75 0.55
N PRO A 227 10.19 16.24 0.50
CA PRO A 227 10.61 17.22 -0.49
C PRO A 227 10.65 16.67 -1.92
N SER A 228 10.56 15.34 -2.11
CA SER A 228 10.54 14.73 -3.44
C SER A 228 9.15 14.73 -4.10
N LEU A 229 8.09 15.01 -3.32
CA LEU A 229 6.73 15.09 -3.85
C LEU A 229 6.60 16.37 -4.71
N PRO A 230 6.03 16.30 -5.92
CA PRO A 230 5.81 17.48 -6.78
C PRO A 230 4.99 18.59 -6.11
N ASN A 231 5.01 19.78 -6.72
CA ASN A 231 4.10 20.84 -6.32
C ASN A 231 2.65 20.40 -6.52
N ARG A 232 1.73 21.01 -5.77
CA ARG A 232 0.34 20.55 -5.74
C ARG A 232 -0.35 20.63 -7.10
N ASP A 233 -0.06 21.65 -7.89
CA ASP A 233 -0.55 21.84 -9.27
C ASP A 233 0.03 20.82 -10.27
N GLU A 234 1.10 20.13 -9.89
CA GLU A 234 1.77 19.08 -10.67
C GLU A 234 1.32 17.67 -10.27
N LEU A 235 0.58 17.51 -9.18
CA LEU A 235 0.00 16.23 -8.78
C LEU A 235 -1.18 15.84 -9.67
N HIS A 236 -1.51 14.55 -9.73
CA HIS A 236 -2.67 14.05 -10.44
C HIS A 236 -3.96 14.79 -10.00
N PRO A 237 -4.89 15.21 -10.89
CA PRO A 237 -6.03 16.05 -10.50
C PRO A 237 -6.91 15.50 -9.37
N PHE A 238 -7.07 14.18 -9.28
CA PHE A 238 -7.77 13.57 -8.15
C PHE A 238 -6.96 13.63 -6.85
N THR A 239 -5.63 13.51 -6.93
CA THR A 239 -4.74 13.73 -5.78
C THR A 239 -4.80 15.19 -5.34
N GLN A 240 -4.80 16.16 -6.26
CA GLN A 240 -4.97 17.59 -5.94
C GLN A 240 -6.26 17.82 -5.15
N SER A 241 -7.37 17.31 -5.68
CA SER A 241 -8.70 17.44 -5.06
C SER A 241 -8.76 16.80 -3.68
N LEU A 242 -8.15 15.62 -3.52
CA LEU A 242 -8.02 14.94 -2.23
C LEU A 242 -7.19 15.78 -1.25
N PHE A 243 -6.03 16.28 -1.67
CA PHE A 243 -5.11 17.05 -0.82
C PHE A 243 -5.70 18.40 -0.40
N GLU A 244 -6.44 19.05 -1.30
CA GLU A 244 -7.23 20.25 -1.01
C GLU A 244 -8.28 19.95 0.07
N ALA A 245 -9.07 18.89 -0.10
CA ALA A 245 -10.11 18.49 0.85
C ALA A 245 -9.56 18.17 2.24
N LEU A 246 -8.41 17.49 2.29
CA LEU A 246 -7.73 17.12 3.54
C LEU A 246 -6.87 18.24 4.14
N ARG A 247 -6.70 19.36 3.42
CA ARG A 247 -5.80 20.47 3.80
C ARG A 247 -4.37 19.99 4.04
N MET A 248 -3.88 19.12 3.15
CA MET A 248 -2.51 18.62 3.20
C MET A 248 -1.52 19.77 2.98
N PRO A 249 -0.47 19.91 3.82
CA PRO A 249 0.59 20.86 3.56
C PRO A 249 1.32 20.57 2.24
N ALA A 250 1.95 21.58 1.66
CA ALA A 250 2.80 21.39 0.49
C ALA A 250 3.93 20.38 0.77
N HIS A 251 4.36 19.64 -0.25
CA HIS A 251 5.42 18.63 -0.17
C HIS A 251 5.26 17.71 1.04
N SER A 252 4.05 17.22 1.27
CA SER A 252 3.75 16.35 2.41
C SER A 252 2.92 15.16 1.97
N ARG A 253 3.25 14.00 2.54
CA ARG A 253 2.50 12.76 2.39
C ARG A 253 1.82 12.40 3.72
N ALA A 254 0.80 11.57 3.65
CA ALA A 254 0.12 10.98 4.79
C ALA A 254 0.34 9.47 4.79
N PHE A 255 0.78 8.91 5.91
CA PHE A 255 0.65 7.49 6.19
C PHE A 255 -0.59 7.28 7.06
N HIS A 256 -1.57 6.51 6.59
CA HIS A 256 -2.85 6.42 7.28
C HIS A 256 -3.54 5.07 7.14
N ARG A 257 -4.51 4.80 8.01
CA ARG A 257 -5.37 3.63 7.90
C ARG A 257 -6.12 3.67 6.58
N SER A 258 -6.06 2.60 5.77
CA SER A 258 -6.68 2.62 4.46
C SER A 258 -8.20 2.71 4.54
N LYS A 259 -8.83 3.41 3.58
CA LYS A 259 -10.27 3.63 3.56
C LYS A 259 -10.94 3.03 2.33
N PHE A 260 -10.49 3.44 1.15
CA PHE A 260 -10.97 3.04 -0.17
C PHE A 260 -9.78 3.01 -1.15
N PRO A 261 -8.79 2.11 -0.94
CA PRO A 261 -7.65 2.00 -1.84
C PRO A 261 -8.07 1.35 -3.17
N LEU A 262 -7.73 1.99 -4.29
CA LEU A 262 -7.98 1.50 -5.65
C LEU A 262 -6.68 1.23 -6.40
N CYS A 263 -6.75 0.36 -7.41
CA CYS A 263 -5.59 -0.16 -8.16
C CYS A 263 -4.63 -1.00 -7.31
N SER A 264 -3.74 -1.74 -7.96
CA SER A 264 -2.79 -2.66 -7.32
C SER A 264 -1.35 -2.46 -7.78
N PHE A 265 -1.01 -1.25 -8.27
CA PHE A 265 0.32 -0.88 -8.77
C PHE A 265 1.45 -1.35 -7.84
N GLY A 266 1.28 -1.15 -6.53
CA GLY A 266 2.25 -1.58 -5.53
C GLY A 266 1.64 -1.81 -4.15
N TYR A 267 1.72 -3.03 -3.64
CA TYR A 267 1.29 -3.34 -2.27
C TYR A 267 2.24 -4.28 -1.56
N ALA A 268 2.63 -3.93 -0.34
CA ALA A 268 3.35 -4.83 0.54
C ALA A 268 2.39 -5.70 1.34
N VAL A 269 2.73 -6.95 1.57
CA VAL A 269 1.85 -7.94 2.20
C VAL A 269 2.64 -8.82 3.17
N THR A 270 2.02 -9.17 4.30
CA THR A 270 2.58 -10.16 5.22
C THR A 270 2.21 -11.57 4.79
N ARG A 271 3.02 -12.57 5.16
CA ARG A 271 2.75 -13.98 4.87
C ARG A 271 1.34 -14.45 5.26
N PRO A 272 0.82 -14.17 6.48
CA PRO A 272 -0.56 -14.51 6.83
C PRO A 272 -1.61 -13.80 5.97
N ALA A 273 -1.35 -12.56 5.55
CA ALA A 273 -2.27 -11.82 4.69
C ALA A 273 -2.29 -12.39 3.26
N ALA A 274 -1.13 -12.78 2.71
CA ALA A 274 -1.02 -13.43 1.42
C ALA A 274 -1.79 -14.76 1.39
N GLU A 275 -1.67 -15.58 2.44
CA GLU A 275 -2.44 -16.81 2.58
C GLU A 275 -3.95 -16.56 2.47
N ARG A 276 -4.43 -15.50 3.15
CA ARG A 276 -5.85 -15.11 3.13
C ARG A 276 -6.32 -14.58 1.79
N LEU A 277 -5.47 -13.83 1.08
CA LEU A 277 -5.76 -13.37 -0.27
C LEU A 277 -5.93 -14.55 -1.23
N LEU A 278 -5.11 -15.59 -1.10
CA LEU A 278 -5.25 -16.81 -1.89
C LEU A 278 -6.49 -17.63 -1.49
N SER A 279 -6.86 -17.65 -0.20
CA SER A 279 -7.94 -18.50 0.32
C SER A 279 -9.33 -17.88 0.34
N ASP A 280 -9.57 -16.88 1.19
CA ASP A 280 -10.92 -16.43 1.59
C ASP A 280 -11.24 -15.00 1.17
N LEU A 281 -10.22 -14.16 0.99
CA LEU A 281 -10.42 -12.73 0.72
C LEU A 281 -10.46 -12.38 -0.76
N ALA A 282 -9.63 -13.04 -1.58
CA ALA A 282 -9.58 -12.82 -3.02
C ALA A 282 -9.39 -14.13 -3.80
N PRO A 283 -10.15 -15.22 -3.53
CA PRO A 283 -9.93 -16.51 -4.18
C PRO A 283 -10.00 -16.39 -5.72
N PRO A 284 -9.33 -17.28 -6.48
CA PRO A 284 -9.25 -17.19 -7.94
C PRO A 284 -10.53 -17.75 -8.59
N LYS A 285 -11.68 -17.19 -8.19
CA LYS A 285 -13.01 -17.54 -8.70
C LYS A 285 -13.96 -16.36 -8.55
N LEU A 286 -14.77 -16.11 -9.56
CA LEU A 286 -15.86 -15.15 -9.47
C LEU A 286 -16.98 -15.69 -8.58
N SER A 287 -17.65 -14.76 -7.91
CA SER A 287 -18.90 -15.00 -7.20
C SER A 287 -19.94 -13.96 -7.60
N PRO A 288 -21.26 -14.27 -7.56
CA PRO A 288 -22.31 -13.39 -8.06
C PRO A 288 -22.32 -11.97 -7.44
N LYS A 289 -21.82 -11.83 -6.21
CA LYS A 289 -21.73 -10.56 -5.46
C LYS A 289 -20.29 -10.21 -5.08
N GLY A 290 -19.31 -10.82 -5.75
CA GLY A 290 -17.90 -10.65 -5.46
C GLY A 290 -17.27 -9.48 -6.20
N ALA A 291 -15.98 -9.27 -5.91
CA ALA A 291 -15.16 -8.38 -6.72
C ALA A 291 -15.01 -8.94 -8.15
N LYS A 292 -14.95 -8.02 -9.12
CA LYS A 292 -14.76 -8.34 -10.55
C LYS A 292 -13.31 -8.17 -11.02
N ALA A 293 -12.48 -7.52 -10.22
CA ALA A 293 -11.06 -7.32 -10.44
C ALA A 293 -10.29 -7.49 -9.13
N PHE A 294 -8.99 -7.77 -9.22
CA PHE A 294 -8.17 -8.12 -8.07
C PHE A 294 -7.99 -6.94 -7.11
N ASP A 295 -7.75 -5.74 -7.62
CA ASP A 295 -7.69 -4.50 -6.88
C ASP A 295 -8.99 -4.22 -6.09
N VAL A 296 -10.16 -4.48 -6.69
CA VAL A 296 -11.45 -4.39 -6.01
C VAL A 296 -11.57 -5.45 -4.90
N ALA A 297 -10.99 -6.64 -5.09
CA ALA A 297 -10.93 -7.65 -4.03
C ALA A 297 -10.06 -7.20 -2.86
N LEU A 298 -8.92 -6.56 -3.13
CA LEU A 298 -8.08 -5.95 -2.10
C LEU A 298 -8.83 -4.82 -1.37
N LEU A 299 -9.52 -3.93 -2.10
CA LEU A 299 -10.38 -2.89 -1.52
C LEU A 299 -11.40 -3.50 -0.57
N HIS A 300 -12.13 -4.52 -1.00
CA HIS A 300 -13.11 -5.21 -0.16
C HIS A 300 -12.45 -5.84 1.08
N ALA A 301 -11.27 -6.45 0.93
CA ALA A 301 -10.52 -7.05 2.01
C ALA A 301 -10.10 -5.99 3.05
N CYS A 302 -9.56 -4.85 2.61
CA CYS A 302 -9.19 -3.73 3.46
C CYS A 302 -10.40 -3.10 4.15
N SER A 303 -11.50 -2.88 3.42
CA SER A 303 -12.74 -2.33 3.96
C SER A 303 -13.31 -3.20 5.09
N LYS A 304 -13.32 -4.53 4.91
CA LYS A 304 -13.74 -5.49 5.95
C LYS A 304 -12.85 -5.44 7.20
N GLY A 305 -11.53 -5.26 7.04
CA GLY A 305 -10.57 -5.17 8.15
C GLY A 305 -10.37 -3.76 8.72
N SER A 306 -10.99 -2.74 8.12
CA SER A 306 -10.77 -1.31 8.42
C SER A 306 -10.89 -0.99 9.90
N LYS A 307 -11.83 -1.63 10.60
CA LYS A 307 -12.11 -1.40 12.02
C LYS A 307 -11.46 -2.41 12.98
N THR A 308 -10.58 -3.29 12.51
CA THR A 308 -9.82 -4.20 13.37
C THR A 308 -8.57 -3.49 13.93
N PRO A 309 -8.33 -3.49 15.25
CA PRO A 309 -7.17 -2.80 15.82
C PRO A 309 -5.81 -3.36 15.37
N SER A 310 -4.76 -2.54 15.51
CA SER A 310 -3.39 -2.80 15.06
C SER A 310 -2.38 -2.55 16.21
N PRO A 311 -1.74 -3.60 16.79
CA PRO A 311 -1.99 -5.01 16.56
C PRO A 311 -3.38 -5.44 17.03
N THR A 312 -3.85 -6.58 16.54
CA THR A 312 -5.15 -7.09 16.99
C THR A 312 -5.05 -7.56 18.44
N PRO A 313 -5.90 -7.06 19.35
CA PRO A 313 -5.89 -7.50 20.74
C PRO A 313 -6.27 -8.98 20.85
N GLN A 314 -5.89 -9.60 21.96
CA GLN A 314 -6.24 -11.01 22.25
C GLN A 314 -7.75 -11.25 22.18
N GLU A 315 -8.55 -10.30 22.68
CA GLU A 315 -9.99 -10.28 22.50
C GLU A 315 -10.34 -9.35 21.34
N ASN A 316 -10.42 -9.89 20.13
CA ASN A 316 -10.74 -9.07 18.97
C ASN A 316 -12.24 -8.69 18.97
N PRO A 317 -12.58 -7.38 19.00
CA PRO A 317 -13.97 -6.94 18.93
C PRO A 317 -14.66 -7.23 17.58
N LYS A 318 -13.89 -7.55 16.54
CA LYS A 318 -14.38 -7.84 15.19
C LYS A 318 -13.67 -9.08 14.67
N PRO A 319 -14.00 -10.28 15.17
CA PRO A 319 -13.38 -11.52 14.73
C PRO A 319 -13.83 -11.89 13.31
N HIS A 320 -13.14 -12.86 12.70
CA HIS A 320 -13.55 -13.39 11.40
C HIS A 320 -15.04 -13.84 11.39
N PRO A 321 -15.83 -13.53 10.34
CA PRO A 321 -17.26 -13.84 10.33
C PRO A 321 -17.50 -15.36 10.38
N ASP A 322 -16.76 -16.14 9.57
CA ASP A 322 -16.78 -17.60 9.61
C ASP A 322 -16.14 -18.12 10.92
N PRO A 323 -16.91 -18.82 11.79
CA PRO A 323 -16.41 -19.42 13.02
C PRO A 323 -15.22 -20.36 12.81
N LYS A 324 -15.16 -21.07 11.67
CA LYS A 324 -14.09 -22.00 11.36
C LYS A 324 -12.76 -21.31 11.08
N LEU A 325 -12.78 -20.02 10.74
CA LEU A 325 -11.56 -19.27 10.44
C LEU A 325 -11.08 -18.39 11.61
N ARG A 326 -11.90 -18.23 12.67
CA ARG A 326 -11.57 -17.38 13.84
C ARG A 326 -10.31 -17.80 14.60
N HIS A 327 -10.00 -19.10 14.60
CA HIS A 327 -8.82 -19.62 15.28
C HIS A 327 -7.53 -19.45 14.46
N LYS A 328 -7.66 -19.25 13.15
CA LYS A 328 -6.54 -19.09 12.22
C LYS A 328 -6.26 -17.61 11.94
N TYR A 329 -7.32 -16.82 11.74
CA TYR A 329 -7.22 -15.42 11.36
C TYR A 329 -7.96 -14.53 12.36
N ALA A 330 -7.27 -13.50 12.82
CA ALA A 330 -7.83 -12.61 13.82
C ALA A 330 -8.95 -11.72 13.24
N SER A 331 -8.79 -11.17 12.03
CA SER A 331 -9.69 -10.16 11.44
C SER A 331 -10.66 -10.72 10.37
N PRO A 332 -11.86 -10.13 10.17
CA PRO A 332 -12.74 -10.39 9.02
C PRO A 332 -12.16 -9.98 7.67
N GLY A 333 -11.14 -9.13 7.65
CA GLY A 333 -10.47 -8.64 6.44
C GLY A 333 -9.01 -8.31 6.72
N LEU A 334 -8.41 -7.40 5.98
CA LEU A 334 -7.02 -7.00 6.16
C LEU A 334 -6.92 -5.64 6.86
N ARG A 335 -5.95 -5.52 7.77
CA ARG A 335 -5.53 -4.27 8.40
C ARG A 335 -4.59 -3.54 7.44
N CYS A 336 -5.19 -2.79 6.53
CA CYS A 336 -4.46 -2.07 5.48
C CYS A 336 -4.06 -0.67 5.93
N TRP A 337 -2.89 -0.22 5.49
CA TRP A 337 -2.40 1.15 5.65
C TRP A 337 -1.89 1.68 4.32
N THR A 338 -2.03 2.98 4.08
CA THR A 338 -1.72 3.61 2.79
C THR A 338 -0.76 4.77 2.97
N VAL A 339 0.14 4.95 2.01
CA VAL A 339 0.94 6.17 1.81
C VAL A 339 0.27 7.00 0.72
N ASN A 340 -0.22 8.20 1.06
CA ASN A 340 -0.91 9.12 0.15
C ASN A 340 -0.11 10.44 0.01
N SER A 341 0.28 10.92 -1.17
CA SER A 341 0.24 10.17 -2.43
C SER A 341 1.17 8.97 -2.33
N GLU A 342 0.93 8.02 -3.19
CA GLU A 342 1.69 6.80 -3.40
C GLU A 342 3.14 7.04 -3.84
N LEU A 343 3.99 6.05 -3.59
CA LEU A 343 5.41 6.03 -3.96
C LEU A 343 5.67 5.35 -5.31
N PHE A 344 4.75 4.49 -5.75
CA PHE A 344 4.77 3.83 -7.05
C PHE A 344 3.50 4.20 -7.81
N HIS A 345 3.63 4.67 -9.03
CA HIS A 345 2.49 5.05 -9.86
C HIS A 345 2.63 4.37 -11.22
N HIS A 346 1.54 3.94 -11.84
CA HIS A 346 1.66 3.36 -13.18
C HIS A 346 2.18 4.39 -14.20
N MET A 347 2.97 3.93 -15.15
CA MET A 347 3.46 4.71 -16.26
C MET A 347 2.30 5.02 -17.21
N PRO A 348 2.29 6.21 -17.82
CA PRO A 348 1.34 6.50 -18.88
C PRO A 348 1.36 5.46 -20.00
N GLY A 349 0.19 4.96 -20.40
CA GLY A 349 0.12 4.02 -21.50
C GLY A 349 -1.19 3.25 -21.53
N ALA A 350 -1.37 2.47 -22.60
CA ALA A 350 -2.53 1.58 -22.70
C ALA A 350 -2.39 0.42 -21.72
N SER A 351 -3.43 0.17 -20.92
CA SER A 351 -3.51 -1.00 -20.03
C SER A 351 -3.47 -2.31 -20.85
N GLN A 352 -2.66 -3.29 -20.43
CA GLN A 352 -2.67 -4.62 -21.07
C GLN A 352 -4.02 -5.32 -20.90
N ILE A 353 -4.72 -5.08 -19.78
CA ILE A 353 -6.08 -5.56 -19.56
C ILE A 353 -7.00 -5.02 -20.66
N ALA A 354 -6.90 -3.72 -20.94
CA ALA A 354 -7.65 -3.04 -21.99
C ALA A 354 -7.32 -3.59 -23.38
N GLN A 355 -6.05 -3.81 -23.70
CA GLN A 355 -5.61 -4.35 -25.00
C GLN A 355 -6.16 -5.76 -25.25
N ILE A 356 -6.11 -6.64 -24.23
CA ILE A 356 -6.66 -8.00 -24.32
C ILE A 356 -8.18 -7.95 -24.55
N GLY A 357 -8.89 -7.06 -23.85
CA GLY A 357 -10.34 -6.87 -24.05
C GLY A 357 -10.67 -6.41 -25.47
N GLN A 358 -9.92 -5.44 -26.02
CA GLN A 358 -10.12 -4.94 -27.39
C GLN A 358 -9.92 -6.04 -28.45
N VAL A 359 -8.86 -6.86 -28.33
CA VAL A 359 -8.62 -8.00 -29.22
C VAL A 359 -9.79 -9.01 -29.18
N MET A 360 -10.48 -9.10 -28.04
CA MET A 360 -11.64 -9.97 -27.85
C MET A 360 -12.97 -9.31 -28.25
N GLY A 361 -12.95 -8.10 -28.82
CA GLY A 361 -14.15 -7.36 -29.22
C GLY A 361 -14.92 -6.71 -28.08
N GLU A 362 -14.31 -6.60 -26.88
CA GLU A 362 -14.90 -5.92 -25.74
C GLU A 362 -14.82 -4.39 -25.93
N LYS A 363 -15.85 -3.65 -25.51
CA LYS A 363 -15.78 -2.17 -25.47
C LYS A 363 -14.86 -1.75 -24.33
N VAL A 364 -13.78 -1.06 -24.66
CA VAL A 364 -12.80 -0.60 -23.69
C VAL A 364 -12.69 0.91 -23.75
N GLY A 365 -13.04 1.58 -22.66
CA GLY A 365 -12.84 3.02 -22.46
C GLY A 365 -11.58 3.30 -21.64
N ILE A 366 -11.15 4.55 -21.62
CA ILE A 366 -10.07 5.01 -20.73
C ILE A 366 -10.64 5.08 -19.30
N PRO A 367 -9.96 4.50 -18.29
CA PRO A 367 -10.38 4.64 -16.90
C PRO A 367 -10.47 6.10 -16.46
N PRO A 368 -11.39 6.47 -15.55
CA PRO A 368 -11.60 7.86 -15.11
C PRO A 368 -10.34 8.52 -14.53
N VAL A 369 -9.54 7.75 -13.79
CA VAL A 369 -8.27 8.23 -13.22
C VAL A 369 -7.33 8.60 -14.36
N ASP A 370 -7.05 7.67 -15.27
CA ASP A 370 -6.16 7.88 -16.42
C ASP A 370 -6.62 9.07 -17.28
N LEU A 371 -7.94 9.17 -17.50
CA LEU A 371 -8.53 10.27 -18.27
C LEU A 371 -8.31 11.63 -17.59
N ALA A 372 -8.46 11.70 -16.27
CA ALA A 372 -8.23 12.93 -15.51
C ALA A 372 -6.77 13.37 -15.58
N GLY A 373 -5.82 12.42 -15.53
CA GLY A 373 -4.38 12.70 -15.60
C GLY A 373 -3.83 12.99 -17.01
N GLN A 374 -4.56 12.63 -18.07
CA GLN A 374 -4.04 12.59 -19.44
C GLN A 374 -3.40 13.91 -19.92
N THR A 375 -4.06 15.04 -19.69
CA THR A 375 -3.54 16.36 -20.09
C THR A 375 -2.26 16.72 -19.33
N GLN A 376 -2.20 16.40 -18.03
CA GLN A 376 -1.03 16.69 -17.22
C GLN A 376 0.17 15.85 -17.66
N VAL A 377 -0.05 14.56 -17.93
CA VAL A 377 0.98 13.69 -18.49
C VAL A 377 1.51 14.25 -19.81
N ALA A 378 0.62 14.65 -20.72
CA ALA A 378 1.03 15.19 -22.01
C ALA A 378 1.84 16.49 -21.88
N ASN A 379 1.51 17.35 -20.92
CA ASN A 379 2.18 18.63 -20.71
C ASN A 379 3.51 18.49 -19.96
N ARG A 380 3.58 17.61 -18.96
CA ARG A 380 4.78 17.44 -18.11
C ARG A 380 5.75 16.41 -18.68
N ASN A 381 5.28 15.53 -19.56
CA ASN A 381 6.02 14.36 -20.02
C ASN A 381 6.56 13.49 -18.86
N GLN A 382 5.84 13.42 -17.74
CA GLN A 382 6.25 12.73 -16.51
C GLN A 382 5.11 11.85 -15.98
N THR A 383 5.45 10.84 -15.18
CA THR A 383 4.46 10.02 -14.47
C THR A 383 3.74 10.86 -13.41
N PRO A 384 2.39 10.78 -13.31
CA PRO A 384 1.65 11.53 -12.28
C PRO A 384 2.14 11.21 -10.86
N ASN A 385 2.14 12.21 -9.99
CA ASN A 385 2.57 12.14 -8.59
C ASN A 385 4.05 11.75 -8.33
N ILE A 386 4.80 11.39 -9.37
CA ILE A 386 6.24 11.11 -9.30
C ILE A 386 7.00 12.36 -9.76
N GLY A 387 7.90 12.87 -8.91
CA GLY A 387 8.68 14.07 -9.22
C GLY A 387 9.83 13.81 -10.17
N CYS A 388 10.61 12.77 -9.90
CA CYS A 388 11.81 12.43 -10.65
C CYS A 388 11.76 10.98 -11.16
N GLY A 389 10.80 10.70 -12.05
CA GLY A 389 10.48 9.37 -12.57
C GLY A 389 11.25 8.97 -13.82
N PHE A 390 11.13 7.71 -14.22
CA PHE A 390 11.86 7.12 -15.35
C PHE A 390 11.11 7.23 -16.68
N TRP A 391 9.81 7.54 -16.66
CA TRP A 391 8.97 7.55 -17.85
C TRP A 391 9.46 8.43 -19.01
N ASN A 392 10.03 9.60 -18.70
CA ASN A 392 10.46 10.56 -19.72
C ASN A 392 11.73 10.13 -20.48
N GLY A 393 12.40 9.08 -20.02
CA GLY A 393 13.63 8.54 -20.61
C GLY A 393 14.92 9.27 -20.21
N GLU A 394 14.91 10.28 -19.35
CA GLU A 394 16.11 11.03 -18.93
C GLU A 394 17.15 10.15 -18.21
N PHE A 395 16.67 9.07 -17.58
CA PHE A 395 17.49 8.08 -16.90
C PHE A 395 17.82 6.85 -17.76
N SER A 396 17.51 6.88 -19.06
CA SER A 396 17.88 5.80 -19.97
C SER A 396 19.39 5.76 -20.17
N PHE A 397 19.91 4.56 -20.42
CA PHE A 397 21.30 4.28 -20.72
C PHE A 397 21.39 3.05 -21.63
N ASP A 398 22.47 2.93 -22.39
CA ASP A 398 22.75 1.73 -23.17
C ASP A 398 23.28 0.61 -22.25
N ASP A 399 22.98 -0.66 -22.54
CA ASP A 399 23.30 -1.79 -21.65
C ASP A 399 24.81 -1.93 -21.34
N ASP A 400 25.69 -1.40 -22.19
CA ASP A 400 27.14 -1.38 -22.01
C ASP A 400 27.68 -0.06 -21.39
N ASP A 401 26.85 0.95 -21.19
CA ASP A 401 27.22 2.23 -20.57
C ASP A 401 27.20 2.17 -19.04
N VAL A 402 28.19 1.45 -18.50
CA VAL A 402 28.42 1.33 -17.04
C VAL A 402 28.71 2.68 -16.37
N VAL A 403 29.31 3.64 -17.09
CA VAL A 403 29.66 4.95 -16.53
C VAL A 403 28.39 5.77 -16.28
N ARG A 404 27.47 5.79 -17.25
CA ARG A 404 26.16 6.44 -17.08
C ARG A 404 25.37 5.79 -15.95
N LEU A 405 25.34 4.46 -15.89
CA LEU A 405 24.65 3.74 -14.82
C LEU A 405 25.20 4.10 -13.43
N GLU A 406 26.53 4.06 -13.25
CA GLU A 406 27.17 4.40 -11.97
C GLU A 406 26.85 5.84 -11.55
N TYR A 407 26.92 6.79 -12.48
CA TYR A 407 26.53 8.19 -12.22
C TYR A 407 25.08 8.30 -11.76
N LEU A 408 24.14 7.65 -12.44
CA LEU A 408 22.72 7.70 -12.09
C LEU A 408 22.45 7.05 -10.72
N GLN A 409 23.15 5.97 -10.39
CA GLN A 409 23.08 5.36 -9.06
C GLN A 409 23.60 6.31 -7.97
N GLU A 410 24.70 7.03 -8.22
CA GLU A 410 25.22 8.03 -7.29
C GLU A 410 24.25 9.19 -7.09
N LEU A 411 23.61 9.67 -8.17
CA LEU A 411 22.58 10.71 -8.14
C LEU A 411 21.41 10.32 -7.22
N GLY A 412 20.86 9.11 -7.41
CA GLY A 412 19.77 8.58 -6.59
C GLY A 412 20.17 8.37 -5.12
N ARG A 413 21.37 7.82 -4.88
CA ARG A 413 21.93 7.63 -3.51
C ARG A 413 22.15 8.96 -2.80
N ALA A 414 22.52 10.01 -3.53
CA ALA A 414 22.66 11.37 -3.01
C ALA A 414 21.31 12.05 -2.74
N GLY A 415 20.19 11.45 -3.15
CA GLY A 415 18.85 12.01 -2.96
C GLY A 415 18.58 13.22 -3.87
N LYS A 416 19.21 13.27 -5.04
CA LYS A 416 19.07 14.35 -6.02
C LYS A 416 18.24 13.92 -7.22
N CYS A 417 17.63 14.88 -7.89
CA CYS A 417 17.03 14.71 -9.22
C CYS A 417 17.90 15.34 -10.32
N TRP A 418 17.78 14.85 -11.56
CA TRP A 418 18.53 15.39 -12.71
C TRP A 418 18.28 16.89 -12.92
N GLU A 419 17.01 17.30 -12.91
CA GLU A 419 16.59 18.71 -13.08
C GLU A 419 17.15 19.65 -11.99
N GLU A 420 17.53 19.13 -10.81
CA GLU A 420 18.11 19.93 -9.71
C GLU A 420 19.62 20.19 -9.86
N THR A 421 20.29 19.57 -10.85
CA THR A 421 21.74 19.68 -11.04
C THR A 421 22.18 20.61 -12.17
N GLU A 422 21.24 21.08 -13.00
CA GLU A 422 21.49 22.06 -14.08
C GLU A 422 20.98 23.48 -13.77
N ALA A 423 20.47 23.72 -12.55
CA ALA A 423 20.10 25.04 -12.01
C ALA A 423 21.07 25.50 -10.92
#